data_AF-A0A9R0T1L3-F1
#
_entry.id   AF-A0A9R0T1L3-F1
#
_cell.length_a   1.000
_cell.length_b   1.000
_cell.length_c   1.000
_cell.angle_alpha   90.00
_cell.angle_beta   90.00
_cell.angle_gamma   90.00
#
_symmetry.space_group_name_H-M   'P 1'
#
loop_
_entity.id
_entity.type
_entity.pdbx_description
1 polymer ?
#
loop_
_entity_poly.entity_id
_entity_poly.type
_entity_poly.pdbx_seq_one_letter_code
_entity_poly.pdbx_strand_id
1 'polypeptide(L)'
;MMGRPVFVLFGSSIVQYSFSNGGWGATLADVYARKADIVLYSEACISVSKEMGIKVIDLWNAMQKREDWATACFTDGLHLSEEGSNIVVEEILRILKEAEWDPCLHWKAMPTEFGEDSPYDLVTSSGKSTINPSEWTFHRKRSWE
;
A
#
# COMPACT_ATOMS: atom_id res chain seq x y z
N MET A 1 19.20 9.81 -11.90
CA MET A 1 19.09 9.51 -10.45
C MET A 1 20.42 9.84 -9.77
N MET A 2 20.43 10.64 -8.70
CA MET A 2 21.61 10.69 -7.82
C MET A 2 21.72 9.34 -7.12
N GLY A 3 22.90 8.71 -7.14
CA GLY A 3 23.13 7.43 -6.46
C GLY A 3 22.90 7.54 -4.94
N ARG A 4 22.66 6.39 -4.28
CA ARG A 4 22.52 6.32 -2.81
C ARG A 4 23.70 7.06 -2.16
N PRO A 5 23.46 8.05 -1.28
CA PRO A 5 24.54 8.73 -0.57
C PRO A 5 25.41 7.72 0.19
N VAL A 6 26.74 7.85 0.04
CA VAL A 6 27.71 6.99 0.70
C VAL A 6 28.56 7.83 1.64
N PHE A 7 28.70 7.36 2.88
CA PHE A 7 29.69 7.90 3.81
C PHE A 7 30.98 7.09 3.70
N VAL A 8 32.09 7.78 3.46
CA VAL A 8 33.42 7.16 3.48
C VAL A 8 34.12 7.60 4.76
N LEU A 9 34.56 6.63 5.56
CA LEU A 9 35.30 6.87 6.78
C LEU A 9 36.80 6.76 6.51
N PHE A 10 37.55 7.81 6.84
CA PHE A 10 39.01 7.81 6.80
C PHE A 10 39.57 7.75 8.22
N GLY A 11 40.54 6.89 8.47
CA GLY A 11 41.21 6.81 9.78
C GLY A 11 42.23 5.68 9.86
N SER A 12 43.15 5.80 10.82
CA SER A 12 44.12 4.75 11.17
C SER A 12 43.50 3.80 12.22
N SER A 13 44.15 3.61 13.37
CA SER A 13 43.70 2.69 14.41
C SER A 13 42.32 3.04 15.01
N ILE A 14 41.87 4.29 14.89
CA ILE A 14 40.59 4.75 15.46
C ILE A 14 39.36 4.14 14.76
N VAL A 15 39.46 3.78 13.48
CA VAL A 15 38.39 3.10 12.73
C VAL A 15 38.64 1.61 12.54
N GLN A 16 39.83 1.11 12.93
CA GLN A 16 40.29 -0.27 12.68
C GLN A 16 39.28 -1.33 13.14
N TYR A 17 38.65 -1.11 14.30
CA TYR A 17 37.70 -2.06 14.87
C TYR A 17 36.23 -1.65 14.72
N SER A 18 35.94 -0.61 13.92
CA SER A 18 34.57 -0.06 13.76
C SER A 18 33.57 -1.07 13.21
N PHE A 19 34.00 -2.03 12.37
CA PHE A 19 33.16 -3.10 11.81
C PHE A 19 33.35 -4.48 12.47
N SER A 20 34.09 -4.55 13.59
CA SER A 20 34.19 -5.78 14.39
C SER A 20 32.86 -6.13 15.03
N ASN A 21 32.73 -7.33 15.60
CA ASN A 21 31.56 -7.69 16.39
C ASN A 21 31.34 -6.69 17.54
N GLY A 22 30.17 -6.04 17.57
CA GLY A 22 29.84 -4.95 18.52
C GLY A 22 30.46 -3.58 18.21
N GLY A 23 31.14 -3.43 17.07
CA GLY A 23 31.74 -2.18 16.63
C GLY A 23 30.71 -1.12 16.22
N TRP A 24 31.01 0.16 16.49
CA TRP A 24 30.08 1.26 16.26
C TRP A 24 29.72 1.47 14.78
N GLY A 25 30.64 1.19 13.86
CA GLY A 25 30.44 1.36 12.41
C GLY A 25 29.46 0.33 11.86
N ALA A 26 29.58 -0.93 12.29
CA ALA A 26 28.61 -1.98 11.97
C ALA A 26 27.21 -1.65 12.53
N THR A 27 27.12 -1.25 13.80
CA THR A 27 25.85 -0.85 14.43
C THR A 27 25.19 0.33 13.70
N LEU A 28 25.96 1.36 13.36
CA LEU A 28 25.44 2.51 12.64
C LEU A 28 24.95 2.12 11.25
N ALA A 29 25.71 1.31 10.52
CA ALA A 29 25.33 0.82 9.19
C ALA A 29 24.02 0.03 9.25
N ASP A 30 23.84 -0.86 10.23
CA ASP A 30 22.62 -1.64 10.41
C ASP A 30 21.40 -0.75 10.71
N VAL A 31 21.55 0.21 11.65
CA VAL A 31 20.48 1.16 11.99
C VAL A 31 20.04 1.97 10.78
N TYR A 32 20.98 2.45 9.96
CA TYR A 32 20.66 3.26 8.78
C TYR A 32 20.14 2.41 7.62
N ALA A 33 20.64 1.18 7.42
CA ALA A 33 20.12 0.28 6.40
C ALA A 33 18.62 0.05 6.58
N ARG A 34 18.13 -0.07 7.81
CA ARG A 34 16.69 -0.28 8.04
C ARG A 34 15.83 0.98 7.91
N LYS A 35 16.42 2.18 7.99
CA LYS A 35 15.68 3.45 7.99
C LYS A 35 15.80 4.22 6.67
N ALA A 36 17.03 4.43 6.20
CA ALA A 36 17.29 5.17 4.98
C ALA A 36 16.87 4.40 3.73
N ASP A 37 16.96 3.06 3.75
CA ASP A 37 16.70 2.27 2.55
C ASP A 37 15.23 2.26 2.19
N ILE A 38 14.33 2.33 3.17
CA ILE A 38 12.88 2.44 2.94
C ILE A 38 12.57 3.73 2.18
N VAL A 39 13.14 4.86 2.62
CA VAL A 39 12.91 6.17 1.99
C VAL A 39 13.48 6.18 0.57
N LEU A 40 14.75 5.78 0.41
CA LEU A 40 15.43 5.77 -0.89
C LEU A 40 14.75 4.80 -1.88
N TYR A 41 14.31 3.64 -1.40
CA TYR A 41 13.60 2.67 -2.22
C TYR A 41 12.23 3.19 -2.67
N SER A 42 11.47 3.83 -1.77
CA SER A 42 10.19 4.46 -2.11
C SER A 42 10.38 5.55 -3.16
N GLU A 43 11.34 6.45 -2.95
CA GLU A 43 11.65 7.54 -3.90
C GLU A 43 12.07 7.00 -5.27
N ALA A 44 12.91 5.96 -5.31
CA ALA A 44 13.31 5.31 -6.55
C ALA A 44 12.11 4.66 -7.28
N CYS A 45 11.25 3.93 -6.57
CA CYS A 45 10.03 3.35 -7.13
C CYS A 45 9.10 4.42 -7.72
N ILE A 46 8.93 5.53 -7.01
CA ILE A 46 8.14 6.68 -7.47
C ILE A 46 8.77 7.30 -8.73
N SER A 47 10.09 7.49 -8.76
CA SER A 47 10.80 8.05 -9.92
C SER A 47 10.60 7.17 -11.15
N VAL A 48 10.86 5.86 -11.04
CA VAL A 48 10.71 4.91 -12.14
C VAL A 48 9.26 4.84 -12.61
N SER A 49 8.29 4.83 -11.68
CA SER A 49 6.87 4.82 -12.05
C SER A 49 6.49 6.06 -12.86
N LYS A 50 6.96 7.25 -12.46
CA LYS A 50 6.75 8.49 -13.20
C LYS A 50 7.40 8.45 -14.59
N GLU A 51 8.63 7.97 -14.69
CA GLU A 51 9.35 7.80 -15.97
C GLU A 51 8.62 6.84 -16.91
N MET A 52 7.99 5.79 -16.37
CA MET A 52 7.21 4.82 -17.14
C MET A 52 5.75 5.24 -17.40
N GLY A 53 5.30 6.39 -16.88
CA GLY A 53 3.90 6.80 -16.97
C GLY A 53 2.93 5.90 -16.16
N ILE A 54 3.44 5.16 -15.19
CA ILE A 54 2.66 4.27 -14.30
C ILE A 54 2.18 5.08 -13.10
N LYS A 55 0.90 4.94 -12.74
CA LYS A 55 0.34 5.52 -11.51
C LYS A 55 0.99 4.84 -10.29
N VAL A 56 1.43 5.63 -9.32
CA VAL A 56 2.11 5.14 -8.11
C VAL A 56 1.38 5.58 -6.84
N ILE A 57 1.38 4.70 -5.84
CA ILE A 57 0.86 4.99 -4.50
C ILE A 57 2.05 5.07 -3.54
N ASP A 58 2.25 6.25 -2.94
CA ASP A 58 3.25 6.46 -1.91
C ASP A 58 2.69 6.06 -0.53
N LEU A 59 2.66 4.75 -0.28
CA LEU A 59 2.11 4.21 0.97
C LEU A 59 2.89 4.67 2.21
N TRP A 60 4.20 4.88 2.07
CA TRP A 60 5.05 5.35 3.16
C TRP A 60 4.56 6.69 3.69
N ASN A 61 4.36 7.68 2.81
CA ASN A 61 3.84 8.98 3.21
C ASN A 61 2.34 8.93 3.54
N ALA A 62 1.55 8.11 2.85
CA ALA A 62 0.12 7.96 3.14
C ALA A 62 -0.14 7.47 4.57
N MET A 63 0.61 6.46 5.03
CA MET A 63 0.49 5.95 6.40
C MET A 63 0.95 6.96 7.44
N GLN A 64 1.97 7.76 7.16
CA GLN A 64 2.48 8.78 8.09
C GLN A 64 1.60 10.03 8.23
N LYS A 65 0.50 10.13 7.48
CA LYS A 65 -0.51 11.20 7.68
C LYS A 65 -1.15 11.17 9.08
N ARG A 66 -1.06 10.04 9.80
CA ARG A 66 -1.45 9.90 11.22
C ARG A 66 -0.23 9.84 12.13
N GLU A 67 -0.35 10.38 13.34
CA GLU A 67 0.78 10.46 14.28
C GLU A 67 1.22 9.09 14.83
N ASP A 68 0.27 8.19 15.08
CA ASP A 68 0.49 6.86 15.68
C ASP A 68 0.68 5.75 14.62
N TRP A 69 1.06 6.10 13.39
CA TRP A 69 1.15 5.19 12.24
C TRP A 69 1.98 3.93 12.53
N ALA A 70 3.09 4.06 13.25
CA ALA A 70 4.03 2.96 13.47
C ALA A 70 3.40 1.81 14.28
N THR A 71 2.56 2.14 15.25
CA THR A 71 1.85 1.15 16.10
C THR A 71 0.48 0.80 15.55
N ALA A 72 -0.15 1.71 14.83
CA ALA A 72 -1.51 1.49 14.35
C ALA A 72 -1.56 0.80 13.00
N CYS A 73 -0.63 1.05 12.08
CA CYS A 73 -0.65 0.50 10.72
C CYS A 73 0.01 -0.88 10.61
N PHE A 74 0.74 -1.33 11.64
CA PHE A 74 1.49 -2.58 11.61
C PHE A 74 1.18 -3.44 12.83
N THR A 75 1.18 -4.77 12.64
CA THR A 75 0.98 -5.76 13.70
C THR A 75 2.27 -6.08 14.45
N ASP A 76 3.39 -6.16 13.73
CA ASP A 76 4.72 -6.54 14.23
C ASP A 76 5.82 -5.57 13.77
N GLY A 77 5.43 -4.40 13.27
CA GLY A 77 6.33 -3.41 12.67
C GLY A 77 6.67 -3.68 11.19
N LEU A 78 6.12 -4.73 10.58
CA LEU A 78 6.29 -5.04 9.15
C LEU A 78 4.97 -5.36 8.45
N HIS A 79 4.18 -6.30 8.98
CA HIS A 79 2.90 -6.71 8.40
C HIS A 79 1.78 -5.75 8.76
N LEU A 80 0.92 -5.43 7.79
CA LEU A 80 -0.18 -4.49 7.99
C LEU A 80 -1.20 -4.99 9.01
N SER A 81 -1.67 -4.07 9.84
CA SER A 81 -2.87 -4.24 10.66
C SER A 81 -4.15 -4.06 9.82
N GLU A 82 -5.32 -4.15 10.47
CA GLU A 82 -6.59 -3.75 9.85
C GLU A 82 -6.52 -2.29 9.38
N GLU A 83 -6.07 -1.36 10.23
CA GLU A 83 -5.91 0.06 9.90
C GLU A 83 -4.91 0.30 8.77
N GLY A 84 -3.77 -0.39 8.75
CA GLY A 84 -2.78 -0.28 7.69
C GLY A 84 -3.33 -0.76 6.34
N SER A 85 -4.03 -1.89 6.34
CA SER A 85 -4.68 -2.45 5.15
C SER A 85 -5.78 -1.52 4.62
N ASN A 86 -6.51 -0.87 5.51
CA ASN A 86 -7.55 0.09 5.16
C ASN A 86 -6.99 1.30 4.39
N ILE A 87 -5.84 1.86 4.83
CA ILE A 87 -5.17 2.96 4.11
C ILE A 87 -4.76 2.51 2.70
N VAL A 88 -4.27 1.27 2.54
CA VAL A 88 -3.92 0.74 1.22
C VAL A 88 -5.14 0.70 0.30
N VAL A 89 -6.27 0.20 0.79
CA VAL A 89 -7.52 0.14 -0.01
C VAL A 89 -8.00 1.55 -0.39
N GLU A 90 -7.99 2.50 0.53
CA GLU A 90 -8.38 3.89 0.28
C GLU A 90 -7.52 4.54 -0.82
N GLU A 91 -6.20 4.37 -0.76
CA GLU A 91 -5.29 4.93 -1.75
C GLU A 91 -5.41 4.23 -3.13
N ILE A 92 -5.67 2.92 -3.17
CA ILE A 92 -5.95 2.20 -4.42
C ILE A 92 -7.23 2.73 -5.06
N LEU A 93 -8.33 2.81 -4.31
CA LEU A 93 -9.61 3.29 -4.82
C LEU A 93 -9.53 4.75 -5.29
N ARG A 94 -8.78 5.59 -4.57
CA ARG A 94 -8.48 6.96 -5.01
C ARG A 94 -7.83 6.97 -6.38
N ILE A 95 -6.76 6.18 -6.60
CA ILE A 95 -6.11 6.10 -7.91
C ILE A 95 -7.04 5.55 -8.99
N LEU A 96 -7.81 4.50 -8.70
CA LEU A 96 -8.76 3.94 -9.67
C LEU A 96 -9.84 4.96 -10.09
N LYS A 97 -10.22 5.85 -9.17
CA LYS A 97 -11.19 6.93 -9.42
C LYS A 97 -10.60 8.12 -10.17
N GLU A 98 -9.37 8.52 -9.83
CA GLU A 98 -8.67 9.66 -10.42
C GLU A 98 -7.95 9.32 -11.73
N ALA A 99 -7.71 8.04 -11.99
CA ALA A 99 -7.10 7.61 -13.24
C ALA A 99 -8.09 7.83 -14.38
N GLU A 100 -7.68 8.65 -15.35
CA GLU A 100 -8.37 8.85 -16.62
C GLU A 100 -8.16 7.65 -17.56
N TRP A 101 -8.45 6.44 -17.08
CA TRP A 101 -8.39 5.21 -17.86
C TRP A 101 -9.74 4.96 -18.55
N ASP A 102 -9.69 4.45 -19.78
CA ASP A 102 -10.84 3.98 -20.52
C ASP A 102 -10.65 2.49 -20.86
N PRO A 103 -11.46 1.58 -20.30
CA PRO A 103 -12.56 1.83 -19.36
C PRO A 103 -12.08 2.26 -17.96
N CYS A 104 -12.93 2.97 -17.21
CA CYS A 104 -12.68 3.26 -15.81
C CYS A 104 -12.70 1.96 -15.00
N LEU A 105 -11.65 1.72 -14.21
CA LEU A 105 -11.49 0.51 -13.41
C LEU A 105 -11.96 0.68 -11.95
N HIS A 106 -12.59 1.80 -11.62
CA HIS A 106 -13.26 1.95 -10.33
C HIS A 106 -14.51 1.06 -10.31
N TRP A 107 -14.66 0.22 -9.27
CA TRP A 107 -15.70 -0.82 -9.24
C TRP A 107 -17.14 -0.31 -9.44
N LYS A 108 -17.46 0.91 -8.99
CA LYS A 108 -18.78 1.54 -9.23
C LYS A 108 -19.06 1.93 -10.69
N ALA A 109 -18.02 2.07 -11.51
CA ALA A 109 -18.13 2.39 -12.93
C ALA A 109 -18.12 1.13 -13.81
N MET A 110 -17.71 -0.01 -13.26
CA MET A 110 -17.68 -1.27 -13.97
C MET A 110 -19.09 -1.91 -13.95
N PRO A 111 -19.58 -2.42 -15.08
CA PRO A 111 -20.85 -3.13 -15.11
C PRO A 111 -20.73 -4.48 -14.37
N THR A 112 -21.80 -4.90 -13.73
CA THR A 112 -21.89 -6.24 -13.14
C THR A 112 -21.89 -7.29 -14.25
N GLU A 113 -20.95 -8.23 -14.17
CA GLU A 113 -20.96 -9.41 -15.04
C GLU A 113 -22.06 -10.38 -14.57
N PHE A 114 -22.86 -10.89 -15.51
CA PHE A 114 -23.97 -11.81 -15.24
C PHE A 114 -25.06 -11.22 -14.33
N GLY A 115 -25.46 -9.97 -14.58
CA GLY A 115 -26.49 -9.25 -13.81
C GLY A 115 -27.94 -9.63 -14.15
N GLU A 116 -28.16 -10.55 -15.08
CA GLU A 116 -29.50 -11.03 -15.43
C GLU A 116 -30.17 -11.85 -14.31
N ASP A 117 -31.51 -11.81 -14.27
CA ASP A 117 -32.28 -12.66 -13.36
C ASP A 117 -32.05 -14.14 -13.69
N SER A 118 -31.77 -14.95 -12.66
CA SER A 118 -31.55 -16.38 -12.79
C SER A 118 -32.68 -17.19 -12.17
N PRO A 119 -33.11 -18.31 -12.78
CA PRO A 119 -34.04 -19.23 -12.12
C PRO A 119 -33.42 -19.93 -10.90
N TYR A 120 -32.09 -19.82 -10.71
CA TYR A 120 -31.37 -20.35 -9.56
C TYR A 120 -31.20 -19.33 -8.42
N ASP A 121 -31.70 -18.10 -8.59
CA ASP A 121 -31.69 -17.09 -7.54
C ASP A 121 -32.66 -17.42 -6.40
N LEU A 122 -32.49 -16.73 -5.26
CA LEU A 122 -33.37 -16.89 -4.11
C LEU A 122 -34.81 -16.53 -4.47
N VAL A 123 -35.77 -17.35 -4.06
CA VAL A 123 -37.19 -17.12 -4.34
C VAL A 123 -37.80 -16.23 -3.25
N THR A 124 -38.67 -15.30 -3.63
CA THR A 124 -39.44 -14.49 -2.68
C THR A 124 -40.36 -15.35 -1.82
N SER A 125 -40.77 -14.84 -0.66
CA SER A 125 -41.72 -15.53 0.25
C SER A 125 -43.05 -15.89 -0.41
N SER A 126 -43.42 -15.21 -1.50
CA SER A 126 -44.61 -15.52 -2.30
C SER A 126 -44.47 -16.76 -3.19
N GLY A 127 -43.23 -17.23 -3.44
CA GLY A 127 -42.94 -18.31 -4.38
C GLY A 127 -43.06 -17.94 -5.86
N LYS A 128 -43.37 -16.68 -6.20
CA LYS A 128 -43.74 -16.26 -7.57
C LYS A 128 -42.64 -15.60 -8.38
N SER A 129 -41.57 -15.16 -7.72
CA SER A 129 -40.46 -14.44 -8.35
C SER A 129 -39.16 -14.71 -7.62
N THR A 130 -38.04 -14.55 -8.32
CA THR A 130 -36.70 -14.58 -7.74
C THR A 130 -36.27 -13.19 -7.26
N ILE A 131 -35.17 -13.17 -6.49
CA ILE A 131 -34.51 -11.98 -5.97
C ILE A 131 -33.11 -11.98 -6.56
N ASN A 132 -32.85 -11.09 -7.51
CA ASN A 132 -31.55 -10.90 -8.12
C ASN A 132 -30.69 -9.97 -7.25
N PRO A 133 -29.59 -10.48 -6.65
CA PRO A 133 -28.73 -9.70 -5.78
C PRO A 133 -27.50 -9.14 -6.50
N SER A 134 -27.42 -9.24 -7.83
CA SER A 134 -26.22 -8.90 -8.61
C SER A 134 -25.74 -7.46 -8.38
N GLU A 135 -26.67 -6.51 -8.26
CA GLU A 135 -26.41 -5.09 -8.01
C GLU A 135 -26.33 -4.73 -6.51
N TRP A 136 -26.39 -5.71 -5.61
CA TRP A 136 -26.43 -5.42 -4.17
C TRP A 136 -25.05 -5.09 -3.61
N THR A 137 -24.95 -3.96 -2.92
CA THR A 137 -23.81 -3.65 -2.07
C THR A 137 -24.11 -4.13 -0.65
N PHE A 138 -23.38 -5.13 -0.18
CA PHE A 138 -23.51 -5.63 1.19
C PHE A 138 -22.88 -4.67 2.19
N HIS A 139 -23.51 -4.54 3.36
CA HIS A 139 -22.95 -3.75 4.45
C HIS A 139 -21.58 -4.28 4.86
N ARG A 140 -20.60 -3.37 4.97
CA ARG A 140 -19.26 -3.65 5.49
C ARG A 140 -18.97 -2.67 6.62
N LYS A 141 -18.18 -3.11 7.61
CA LYS A 141 -17.76 -2.32 8.79
C LYS A 141 -17.18 -0.95 8.42
N ARG A 142 -16.54 -0.85 7.25
CA ARG A 142 -16.21 0.41 6.56
C ARG A 142 -16.85 0.43 5.18
N SER A 143 -17.43 1.57 4.81
CA SER A 143 -17.88 1.84 3.46
C SER A 143 -16.72 2.44 2.66
N TRP A 144 -16.34 1.77 1.57
CA TRP A 144 -15.26 2.19 0.68
C TRP A 144 -15.83 3.01 -0.48
N GLU A 145 -16.41 4.18 -0.16
CA GLU A 145 -17.15 5.01 -1.13
C GLU A 145 -16.32 5.92 -2.04
#